data_AF-K2EN37-F1
#
_entry.id   AF-K2EN37-F1
#
_cell.length_a   1.000
_cell.length_b   1.000
_cell.length_c   1.000
_cell.angle_alpha   90.00
_cell.angle_beta   90.00
_cell.angle_gamma   90.00
#
_symmetry.space_group_name_H-M   'P 1'
#
loop_
_entity.id
_entity.type
_entity.pdbx_description
1 polymer ?
#
loop_
_entity_poly.entity_id
_entity_poly.type
_entity_poly.pdbx_seq_one_letter_code
_entity_poly.pdbx_strand_id
1 'polypeptide(L)'
;MKKTIFYTIAITLFFLSTNITLAETNLEVPFTTQSPYKEWIPPWDNACEETSITMINAFYHNYPERNIVAEDAAPTILKIVDIEDKYFGFNEDTNSNQNAYLIDNYFSWESTIVKNPTIAQIKHEIDVGHPVILPVYLPYLPNPYYSTKNLDYHVIVISGYDDETQEFITQDPGTRRGLDLHYSYDSIMYAMHDFLPDNKTPEGEPMAIFTSPNLVNSKNIDIDGDGLNKEQEIKYGTLLDSKDSDGDGRMDGAEVKNGYSPTTAEEKLIEGILVKGDDNNPVIYLIENGQKRAISSEKVFLGHGWKWSDIKTINSIFLEEQIATGLVVNS
;
A
#
# COMPACT_ATOMS: atom_id res chain seq x y z
N MET A 1 33.68 -13.00 -74.95
CA MET A 1 33.27 -13.43 -73.59
C MET A 1 33.47 -12.25 -72.64
N LYS A 2 32.40 -11.54 -72.26
CA LYS A 2 32.44 -10.46 -71.26
C LYS A 2 32.10 -11.06 -69.90
N LYS A 3 32.97 -10.90 -68.90
CA LYS A 3 32.67 -11.20 -67.49
C LYS A 3 32.41 -9.88 -66.76
N THR A 4 31.24 -9.78 -66.14
CA THR A 4 30.77 -8.65 -65.34
C THR A 4 31.27 -8.81 -63.90
N ILE A 5 31.83 -7.74 -63.33
CA ILE A 5 32.27 -7.67 -61.93
C ILE A 5 31.11 -7.11 -61.09
N PHE A 6 30.77 -7.78 -59.99
CA PHE A 6 29.82 -7.28 -59.00
C PHE A 6 30.60 -6.64 -57.83
N TYR A 7 30.23 -5.41 -57.48
CA TYR A 7 30.67 -4.74 -56.25
C TYR A 7 29.56 -4.88 -55.20
N THR A 8 29.90 -5.41 -54.03
CA THR A 8 29.00 -5.50 -52.89
C THR A 8 29.16 -4.24 -52.05
N ILE A 9 28.10 -3.43 -51.93
CA ILE A 9 28.04 -2.27 -51.03
C ILE A 9 27.56 -2.78 -49.68
N ALA A 10 28.38 -2.63 -48.64
CA ALA A 10 27.97 -2.86 -47.26
C ALA A 10 27.27 -1.60 -46.74
N ILE A 11 25.98 -1.72 -46.39
CA ILE A 11 25.20 -0.66 -45.76
C ILE A 11 25.25 -0.91 -44.26
N THR A 12 25.96 -0.06 -43.52
CA THR A 12 26.00 -0.09 -42.06
C THR A 12 24.84 0.77 -41.55
N LEU A 13 23.80 0.13 -40.98
CA LEU A 13 22.73 0.84 -40.28
C LEU A 13 23.22 1.24 -38.88
N PHE A 14 23.30 2.54 -38.62
CA PHE A 14 23.40 3.08 -37.27
C PHE A 14 21.99 3.20 -36.67
N PHE A 15 21.71 2.45 -35.61
CA PHE A 15 20.55 2.70 -34.75
C PHE A 15 20.90 3.81 -33.78
N LEU A 16 20.35 5.01 -33.98
CA LEU A 16 20.33 6.06 -32.96
C LEU A 16 19.14 5.76 -32.04
N SER A 17 19.41 5.24 -30.83
CA SER A 17 18.43 5.25 -29.74
C SER A 17 18.38 6.65 -29.16
N THR A 18 17.31 7.40 -29.44
CA THR A 18 17.01 8.64 -28.73
C THR A 18 16.49 8.27 -27.34
N ASN A 19 17.35 8.31 -26.33
CA ASN A 19 16.89 8.34 -24.94
C ASN A 19 16.22 9.70 -24.74
N ILE A 20 14.89 9.73 -24.69
CA ILE A 20 14.15 10.91 -24.24
C ILE A 20 14.35 10.93 -22.71
N THR A 21 15.27 11.77 -22.25
CA THR A 21 15.34 12.15 -20.83
C THR A 21 14.16 13.07 -20.56
N LEU A 22 13.24 12.66 -19.69
CA LEU A 22 12.19 13.54 -19.18
C LEU A 22 12.87 14.66 -18.38
N ALA A 23 12.50 15.91 -18.65
CA ALA A 23 13.03 17.05 -17.91
C ALA A 23 12.43 17.16 -16.50
N GLU A 24 11.22 16.63 -16.32
CA GLU A 24 10.51 16.60 -15.06
C GLU A 24 9.62 15.34 -15.03
N THR A 25 9.59 14.66 -13.90
CA THR A 25 8.67 13.55 -13.61
C THR A 25 8.12 13.74 -12.21
N ASN A 26 6.80 13.68 -12.03
CA ASN A 26 6.18 13.75 -10.71
C ASN A 26 5.05 12.72 -10.60
N LEU A 27 5.15 11.84 -9.60
CA LEU A 27 4.12 10.90 -9.22
C LEU A 27 3.07 11.60 -8.36
N GLU A 28 1.80 11.33 -8.60
CA GLU A 28 0.69 11.89 -7.80
C GLU A 28 0.53 11.15 -6.46
N VAL A 29 1.61 11.08 -5.68
CA VAL A 29 1.56 10.54 -4.32
C VAL A 29 0.66 11.47 -3.47
N PRO A 30 -0.41 10.94 -2.86
CA PRO A 30 -1.31 11.76 -2.07
C PRO A 30 -0.65 12.16 -0.75
N PHE A 31 -0.95 13.37 -0.29
CA PHE A 31 -0.29 13.97 0.87
C PHE A 31 -1.14 13.93 2.13
N THR A 32 -0.50 13.67 3.28
CA THR A 32 -1.01 14.04 4.59
C THR A 32 0.14 14.42 5.52
N THR A 33 -0.17 15.21 6.55
CA THR A 33 0.78 15.53 7.61
C THR A 33 0.74 14.45 8.70
N GLN A 34 1.85 14.28 9.44
CA GLN A 34 1.93 13.39 10.61
C GLN A 34 0.97 13.76 11.74
N SER A 35 0.38 14.96 11.67
CA SER A 35 -0.65 15.43 12.58
C SER A 35 -1.95 15.72 11.82
N PRO A 36 -2.71 14.69 11.38
CA PRO A 36 -3.89 14.87 10.53
C PRO A 36 -4.96 15.78 11.18
N TYR A 37 -5.12 15.66 12.50
CA TYR A 37 -6.05 16.47 13.29
C TYR A 37 -5.43 17.76 13.85
N LYS A 38 -4.22 18.12 13.43
CA LYS A 38 -3.53 19.38 13.81
C LYS A 38 -3.06 19.43 15.27
N GLU A 39 -2.99 18.28 15.93
CA GLU A 39 -2.48 18.08 17.28
C GLU A 39 -1.03 17.57 17.24
N TRP A 40 -0.09 18.36 17.74
CA TRP A 40 1.35 18.01 17.77
C TRP A 40 1.72 17.51 19.17
N ILE A 41 1.21 16.33 19.50
CA ILE A 41 1.40 15.59 20.74
C ILE A 41 1.49 14.10 20.41
N PRO A 42 1.98 13.24 21.31
CA PRO A 42 2.07 11.81 21.03
C PRO A 42 0.72 11.19 20.65
N PRO A 43 0.70 10.24 19.68
CA PRO A 43 1.85 9.76 18.91
C PRO A 43 2.23 10.65 17.70
N TRP A 44 1.44 11.69 17.38
CA TRP A 44 1.56 12.49 16.16
C TRP A 44 2.83 13.32 16.04
N ASP A 45 3.51 13.63 17.14
CA ASP A 45 4.74 14.42 17.13
C ASP A 45 5.99 13.65 16.69
N ASN A 46 5.91 12.30 16.61
CA ASN A 46 6.99 11.45 16.08
C ASN A 46 6.55 10.55 14.90
N ALA A 47 5.32 10.69 14.39
CA ALA A 47 4.77 9.75 13.41
C ALA A 47 5.23 9.97 11.93
N CYS A 48 6.47 10.40 11.67
CA CYS A 48 6.88 10.82 10.32
C CYS A 48 7.09 9.63 9.36
N GLU A 49 7.57 8.52 9.89
CA GLU A 49 7.78 7.25 9.20
C GLU A 49 6.45 6.61 8.80
N GLU A 50 5.55 6.47 9.77
CA GLU A 50 4.23 5.89 9.63
C GLU A 50 3.39 6.70 8.64
N THR A 51 3.55 8.02 8.66
CA THR A 51 2.88 8.90 7.70
C THR A 51 3.45 8.74 6.29
N SER A 52 4.77 8.59 6.15
CA SER A 52 5.42 8.33 4.86
C SER A 52 4.97 7.00 4.26
N ILE A 53 4.91 5.94 5.08
CA ILE A 53 4.35 4.62 4.70
C ILE A 53 2.86 4.77 4.33
N THR A 54 2.09 5.54 5.09
CA THR A 54 0.66 5.79 4.83
C THR A 54 0.43 6.46 3.48
N MET A 55 1.23 7.48 3.12
CA MET A 55 1.13 8.16 1.82
C MET A 55 1.41 7.22 0.65
N ILE A 56 2.44 6.38 0.76
CA ILE A 56 2.78 5.39 -0.28
C ILE A 56 1.74 4.27 -0.35
N ASN A 57 1.23 3.84 0.80
CA ASN A 57 0.13 2.88 0.82
C ASN A 57 -1.10 3.43 0.09
N ALA A 58 -1.48 4.69 0.34
CA ALA A 58 -2.58 5.34 -0.38
C ALA A 58 -2.29 5.47 -1.89
N PHE A 59 -1.05 5.79 -2.27
CA PHE A 59 -0.63 5.84 -3.67
C PHE A 59 -0.83 4.49 -4.38
N TYR A 60 -0.30 3.39 -3.84
CA TYR A 60 -0.42 2.07 -4.47
C TYR A 60 -1.85 1.51 -4.48
N HIS A 61 -2.72 1.98 -3.58
CA HIS A 61 -4.15 1.68 -3.59
C HIS A 61 -4.99 2.67 -4.41
N ASN A 62 -4.36 3.52 -5.22
CA ASN A 62 -5.01 4.49 -6.10
C ASN A 62 -5.98 5.43 -5.37
N TYR A 63 -5.55 5.95 -4.23
CA TYR A 63 -6.35 6.92 -3.48
C TYR A 63 -6.73 8.12 -4.38
N PRO A 64 -8.01 8.55 -4.40
CA PRO A 64 -8.54 9.36 -5.49
C PRO A 64 -8.19 10.85 -5.45
N GLU A 65 -7.74 11.36 -4.30
CA GLU A 65 -7.51 12.79 -4.08
C GLU A 65 -6.03 13.08 -3.79
N ARG A 66 -5.55 14.27 -4.14
CA ARG A 66 -4.16 14.69 -3.85
C ARG A 66 -3.84 14.84 -2.37
N ASN A 67 -4.85 14.94 -1.50
CA ASN A 67 -4.68 15.00 -0.06
C ASN A 67 -5.51 13.90 0.61
N ILE A 68 -4.86 13.13 1.48
CA ILE A 68 -5.55 12.15 2.32
C ILE A 68 -6.24 12.91 3.45
N VAL A 69 -7.54 12.67 3.63
CA VAL A 69 -8.29 13.31 4.71
C VAL A 69 -7.93 12.67 6.05
N ALA A 70 -8.13 13.40 7.15
CA ALA A 70 -7.70 12.94 8.47
C ALA A 70 -8.38 11.63 8.88
N GLU A 71 -9.64 11.45 8.47
CA GLU A 71 -10.44 10.25 8.72
C GLU A 71 -9.87 8.99 8.05
N ASP A 72 -9.13 9.15 6.95
CA ASP A 72 -8.52 8.05 6.21
C ASP A 72 -7.04 7.85 6.61
N ALA A 73 -6.32 8.93 6.88
CA ALA A 73 -4.90 8.88 7.26
C ALA A 73 -4.71 8.37 8.69
N ALA A 74 -5.46 8.91 9.67
CA ALA A 74 -5.22 8.63 11.08
C ALA A 74 -5.35 7.14 11.47
N PRO A 75 -6.35 6.37 10.98
CA PRO A 75 -6.43 4.95 11.30
C PRO A 75 -5.23 4.15 10.78
N THR A 76 -4.70 4.50 9.61
CA THR A 76 -3.53 3.82 9.03
C THR A 76 -2.27 4.14 9.82
N ILE A 77 -2.04 5.40 10.15
CA ILE A 77 -0.90 5.84 10.99
C ILE A 77 -0.95 5.13 12.35
N LEU A 78 -2.10 5.16 13.03
CA LEU A 78 -2.26 4.50 14.33
C LEU A 78 -2.09 2.98 14.27
N LYS A 79 -2.49 2.34 13.17
CA LYS A 79 -2.21 0.91 12.96
C LYS A 79 -0.72 0.62 12.95
N ILE A 80 0.09 1.47 12.29
CA ILE A 80 1.54 1.30 12.24
C ILE A 80 2.14 1.51 13.64
N VAL A 81 1.72 2.57 14.34
CA VAL A 81 2.11 2.83 15.74
C VAL A 81 1.83 1.62 16.65
N ASP A 82 0.63 1.02 16.54
CA ASP A 82 0.26 -0.16 17.33
C ASP A 82 1.15 -1.38 17.01
N ILE A 83 1.57 -1.53 15.74
CA ILE A 83 2.51 -2.57 15.32
C ILE A 83 3.90 -2.30 15.92
N GLU A 84 4.39 -1.08 15.85
CA GLU A 84 5.69 -0.71 16.41
C GLU A 84 5.73 -0.92 17.94
N ASP A 85 4.71 -0.48 18.67
CA ASP A 85 4.58 -0.73 20.10
C ASP A 85 4.57 -2.22 20.44
N LYS A 86 3.93 -3.04 19.60
CA LYS A 86 3.85 -4.49 19.79
C LYS A 86 5.16 -5.21 19.48
N TYR A 87 5.86 -4.83 18.41
CA TYR A 87 7.00 -5.60 17.88
C TYR A 87 8.37 -4.98 18.19
N PHE A 88 8.46 -3.66 18.25
CA PHE A 88 9.68 -2.94 18.62
C PHE A 88 9.66 -2.50 20.09
N GLY A 89 8.48 -2.28 20.67
CA GLY A 89 8.30 -1.80 22.04
C GLY A 89 8.43 -0.28 22.19
N PHE A 90 8.42 0.45 21.07
CA PHE A 90 8.48 1.91 20.97
C PHE A 90 7.94 2.35 19.60
N ASN A 91 7.55 3.63 19.49
CA ASN A 91 6.95 4.28 18.30
C ASN A 91 7.49 5.73 18.14
N GLU A 92 8.75 5.93 18.52
CA GLU A 92 9.47 7.20 18.30
C GLU A 92 10.13 7.15 16.91
N ASP A 93 11.45 7.22 16.81
CA ASP A 93 12.14 7.15 15.52
C ASP A 93 12.49 5.70 15.13
N THR A 94 12.26 5.33 13.86
CA THR A 94 12.67 4.04 13.30
C THR A 94 13.66 4.20 12.14
N ASN A 95 14.66 3.31 12.11
CA ASN A 95 15.63 3.28 11.01
C ASN A 95 15.10 2.55 9.77
N SER A 96 15.86 2.59 8.68
CA SER A 96 15.49 2.00 7.40
C SER A 96 15.19 0.50 7.46
N ASN A 97 15.87 -0.26 8.32
CA ASN A 97 15.62 -1.70 8.47
C ASN A 97 14.30 -1.99 9.19
N GLN A 98 13.96 -1.16 10.18
CA GLN A 98 12.69 -1.26 10.90
C GLN A 98 11.53 -0.86 9.99
N ASN A 99 11.67 0.24 9.23
CA ASN A 99 10.70 0.64 8.23
C ASN A 99 10.49 -0.42 7.14
N ALA A 100 11.57 -0.99 6.62
CA ALA A 100 11.48 -2.10 5.67
C ALA A 100 10.75 -3.33 6.27
N TYR A 101 11.01 -3.64 7.54
CA TYR A 101 10.29 -4.71 8.24
C TYR A 101 8.78 -4.43 8.32
N LEU A 102 8.38 -3.20 8.67
CA LEU A 102 6.95 -2.83 8.70
C LEU A 102 6.31 -3.00 7.32
N ILE A 103 6.95 -2.46 6.28
CA ILE A 103 6.46 -2.53 4.90
C ILE A 103 6.30 -3.98 4.44
N ASP A 104 7.38 -4.77 4.54
CA ASP A 104 7.44 -6.10 3.94
C ASP A 104 6.47 -7.08 4.62
N ASN A 105 6.16 -6.89 5.90
CA ASN A 105 5.29 -7.78 6.66
C ASN A 105 3.82 -7.33 6.71
N TYR A 106 3.52 -6.02 6.66
CA TYR A 106 2.18 -5.51 6.99
C TYR A 106 1.47 -4.75 5.86
N PHE A 107 2.13 -4.55 4.72
CA PHE A 107 1.57 -3.80 3.59
C PHE A 107 1.56 -4.64 2.31
N SER A 108 0.64 -4.38 1.38
CA SER A 108 0.49 -5.14 0.13
C SER A 108 1.56 -4.86 -0.95
N TRP A 109 2.57 -4.05 -0.61
CA TRP A 109 3.72 -3.68 -1.43
C TRP A 109 5.00 -4.04 -0.67
N GLU A 110 6.16 -3.93 -1.31
CA GLU A 110 7.45 -4.30 -0.72
C GLU A 110 8.48 -3.18 -0.80
N SER A 111 9.54 -3.35 -0.02
CA SER A 111 10.66 -2.42 0.11
C SER A 111 11.98 -3.02 -0.37
N THR A 112 12.93 -2.15 -0.72
CA THR A 112 14.34 -2.49 -0.95
C THR A 112 15.21 -1.38 -0.39
N ILE A 113 16.05 -1.73 0.59
CA ILE A 113 17.00 -0.78 1.19
C ILE A 113 18.18 -0.62 0.24
N VAL A 114 18.46 0.63 -0.15
CA VAL A 114 19.61 1.00 -0.97
C VAL A 114 20.53 1.90 -0.16
N LYS A 115 21.76 1.42 0.03
CA LYS A 115 22.83 2.18 0.70
C LYS A 115 23.53 3.09 -0.30
N ASN A 116 23.80 4.32 0.10
CA ASN A 116 24.44 5.36 -0.71
C ASN A 116 23.82 5.45 -2.13
N PRO A 117 22.47 5.59 -2.24
CA PRO A 117 21.81 5.65 -3.53
C PRO A 117 22.32 6.85 -4.33
N THR A 118 22.42 6.69 -5.65
CA THR A 118 22.72 7.81 -6.55
C THR A 118 21.44 8.53 -6.96
N ILE A 119 21.56 9.81 -7.35
CA ILE A 119 20.44 10.57 -7.95
C ILE A 119 19.81 9.79 -9.12
N ALA A 120 20.63 9.16 -9.97
CA ALA A 120 20.16 8.37 -11.10
C ALA A 120 19.33 7.14 -10.68
N GLN A 121 19.67 6.49 -9.56
CA GLN A 121 18.86 5.37 -9.04
C GLN A 121 17.53 5.87 -8.47
N ILE A 122 17.54 6.97 -7.72
CA ILE A 122 16.30 7.57 -7.20
C ILE A 122 15.37 7.97 -8.35
N LYS A 123 15.91 8.66 -9.38
CA LYS A 123 15.15 9.01 -10.57
C LYS A 123 14.60 7.81 -11.32
N HIS A 124 15.37 6.73 -11.41
CA HIS A 124 14.91 5.51 -12.05
C HIS A 124 13.65 4.95 -11.37
N GLU A 125 13.61 4.93 -10.02
CA GLU A 125 12.41 4.52 -9.28
C GLU A 125 11.21 5.41 -9.62
N ILE A 126 11.40 6.74 -9.61
CA ILE A 126 10.34 7.69 -10.00
C ILE A 126 9.86 7.42 -11.44
N ASP A 127 10.78 7.21 -12.39
CA ASP A 127 10.44 6.95 -13.81
C ASP A 127 9.64 5.65 -14.01
N VAL A 128 9.79 4.67 -13.12
CA VAL A 128 9.03 3.41 -13.15
C VAL A 128 7.80 3.42 -12.22
N GLY A 129 7.46 4.57 -11.64
CA GLY A 129 6.25 4.74 -10.84
C GLY A 129 6.40 4.33 -9.37
N HIS A 130 7.62 4.32 -8.85
CA HIS A 130 7.94 3.92 -7.48
C HIS A 130 8.40 5.13 -6.64
N PRO A 131 7.59 5.62 -5.69
CA PRO A 131 8.03 6.62 -4.74
C PRO A 131 9.14 6.07 -3.84
N VAL A 132 9.98 6.95 -3.30
CA VAL A 132 11.12 6.57 -2.45
C VAL A 132 10.94 7.17 -1.06
N ILE A 133 11.02 6.36 -0.01
CA ILE A 133 11.08 6.86 1.37
C ILE A 133 12.52 7.21 1.70
N LEU A 134 12.72 8.37 2.30
CA LEU A 134 14.02 8.94 2.58
C LEU A 134 14.17 9.40 4.03
N PRO A 135 14.95 8.67 4.84
CA PRO A 135 15.50 9.15 6.10
C PRO A 135 16.41 10.36 5.90
N VAL A 136 16.20 11.42 6.68
CA VAL A 136 17.01 12.64 6.63
C VAL A 136 17.39 13.13 8.02
N TYR A 137 18.62 13.64 8.14
CA TYR A 137 19.04 14.45 9.28
C TYR A 137 18.54 15.87 9.08
N LEU A 138 17.50 16.25 9.83
CA LEU A 138 16.74 17.49 9.60
C LEU A 138 17.59 18.76 9.66
N PRO A 139 18.60 18.90 10.54
CA PRO A 139 19.46 20.09 10.57
C PRO A 139 20.28 20.31 9.28
N TYR A 140 20.41 19.30 8.42
CA TYR A 140 21.07 19.42 7.10
C TYR A 140 20.08 19.68 5.96
N LEU A 141 18.77 19.54 6.19
CA LEU A 141 17.74 19.77 5.20
C LEU A 141 17.15 21.19 5.35
N PRO A 142 17.40 22.11 4.40
CA PRO A 142 16.89 23.46 4.48
C PRO A 142 15.38 23.50 4.18
N ASN A 143 14.54 23.61 5.22
CA ASN A 143 13.10 23.80 5.07
C ASN A 143 12.63 25.07 5.84
N PRO A 144 12.04 26.07 5.15
CA PRO A 144 11.59 27.32 5.77
C PRO A 144 10.37 27.17 6.70
N TYR A 145 9.72 26.01 6.72
CA TYR A 145 8.56 25.72 7.54
C TYR A 145 8.90 25.04 8.87
N TYR A 146 10.16 24.65 9.08
CA TYR A 146 10.60 24.06 10.33
C TYR A 146 11.07 25.09 11.36
N SER A 147 10.57 24.91 12.57
CA SER A 147 11.21 25.43 13.78
C SER A 147 12.26 24.39 14.19
N THR A 148 13.49 24.56 13.73
CA THR A 148 14.64 23.63 13.90
C THR A 148 15.08 23.39 15.35
N LYS A 149 14.26 23.70 16.35
CA LYS A 149 14.70 23.73 17.74
C LYS A 149 14.80 22.35 18.39
N ASN A 150 14.12 21.31 17.90
CA ASN A 150 14.02 20.02 18.61
C ASN A 150 13.82 18.77 17.71
N LEU A 151 14.07 18.82 16.40
CA LEU A 151 13.98 17.65 15.52
C LEU A 151 15.34 17.42 14.87
N ASP A 152 15.97 16.28 15.15
CA ASP A 152 17.27 15.89 14.61
C ASP A 152 17.11 14.89 13.44
N TYR A 153 16.11 14.02 13.50
CA TYR A 153 15.73 13.07 12.45
C TYR A 153 14.35 13.38 11.86
N HIS A 154 14.13 12.97 10.61
CA HIS A 154 12.86 13.08 9.91
C HIS A 154 12.80 12.11 8.73
N VAL A 155 11.61 11.79 8.26
CA VAL A 155 11.40 10.96 7.06
C VAL A 155 10.46 11.66 6.08
N ILE A 156 10.86 11.67 4.81
CA ILE A 156 10.09 12.26 3.70
C ILE A 156 9.91 11.24 2.58
N VAL A 157 8.98 11.51 1.67
CA VAL A 157 8.80 10.72 0.43
C VAL A 157 9.25 11.54 -0.76
N ILE A 158 10.14 11.02 -1.59
CA ILE A 158 10.41 11.58 -2.92
C ILE A 158 9.36 11.03 -3.88
N SER A 159 8.61 11.93 -4.51
CA SER A 159 7.59 11.60 -5.51
C SER A 159 7.96 12.07 -6.91
N GLY A 160 8.97 12.93 -7.06
CA GLY A 160 9.33 13.47 -8.36
C GLY A 160 10.72 14.09 -8.42
N TYR A 161 11.10 14.56 -9.62
CA TYR A 161 12.30 15.35 -9.87
C TYR A 161 12.09 16.33 -11.01
N ASP A 162 12.86 17.42 -10.98
CA ASP A 162 13.00 18.41 -12.05
C ASP A 162 14.51 18.59 -12.34
N ASP A 163 14.92 18.22 -13.55
CA ASP A 163 16.31 18.33 -14.01
C ASP A 163 16.70 19.75 -14.45
N GLU A 164 15.71 20.60 -14.78
CA GLU A 164 15.97 22.01 -15.12
C GLU A 164 16.36 22.80 -13.87
N THR A 165 15.67 22.55 -12.74
CA THR A 165 15.97 23.21 -11.46
C THR A 165 16.94 22.41 -10.58
N GLN A 166 17.22 21.16 -10.92
CA GLN A 166 18.02 20.22 -10.13
C GLN A 166 17.42 19.95 -8.74
N GLU A 167 16.12 19.72 -8.70
CA GLU A 167 15.35 19.52 -7.46
C GLU A 167 14.61 18.18 -7.45
N PHE A 168 14.49 17.58 -6.27
CA PHE A 168 13.50 16.54 -6.00
C PHE A 168 12.19 17.18 -5.54
N ILE A 169 11.08 16.57 -5.94
CA ILE A 169 9.73 16.89 -5.47
C ILE A 169 9.37 15.86 -4.40
N THR A 170 8.88 16.34 -3.26
CA THR A 170 8.70 15.52 -2.06
C THR A 170 7.33 15.69 -1.41
N GLN A 171 6.88 14.66 -0.71
CA GLN A 171 5.79 14.72 0.26
C GLN A 171 6.41 14.74 1.66
N ASP A 172 6.27 15.87 2.34
CA ASP A 172 6.96 16.11 3.61
C ASP A 172 5.96 16.15 4.79
N PRO A 173 5.81 15.06 5.57
CA PRO A 173 4.75 14.94 6.57
C PRO A 173 4.93 15.87 7.78
N GLY A 174 6.15 16.41 7.99
CA GLY A 174 6.50 17.27 9.13
C GLY A 174 5.90 18.67 9.08
N THR A 175 5.22 19.03 7.99
CA THR A 175 4.58 20.34 7.84
C THR A 175 3.28 20.25 7.06
N ARG A 176 2.31 21.11 7.37
CA ARG A 176 1.05 21.21 6.58
C ARG A 176 1.25 21.74 5.16
N ARG A 177 2.46 22.17 4.82
CA ARG A 177 2.85 22.66 3.49
C ARG A 177 3.77 21.67 2.79
N GLY A 178 3.70 20.40 3.16
CA GLY A 178 4.60 19.36 2.70
C GLY A 178 4.29 18.78 1.33
N LEU A 179 3.11 19.05 0.78
CA LEU A 179 2.70 18.60 -0.53
C LEU A 179 3.59 19.22 -1.63
N ASP A 180 4.24 18.36 -2.41
CA ASP A 180 5.13 18.72 -3.51
C ASP A 180 6.19 19.76 -3.11
N LEU A 181 6.87 19.57 -1.98
CA LEU A 181 7.99 20.42 -1.59
C LEU A 181 9.22 20.11 -2.43
N HIS A 182 9.88 21.19 -2.88
CA HIS A 182 11.09 21.11 -3.68
C HIS A 182 12.34 21.25 -2.81
N TYR A 183 13.29 20.35 -3.00
CA TYR A 183 14.62 20.42 -2.41
C TYR A 183 15.66 20.16 -3.47
N SER A 184 16.75 20.95 -3.48
CA SER A 184 17.86 20.70 -4.40
C SER A 184 18.42 19.29 -4.20
N TYR A 185 18.89 18.67 -5.29
CA TYR A 185 19.55 17.37 -5.24
C TYR A 185 20.66 17.35 -4.20
N ASP A 186 21.52 18.37 -4.18
CA ASP A 186 22.63 18.47 -3.24
C ASP A 186 22.15 18.49 -1.77
N SER A 187 21.06 19.20 -1.49
CA SER A 187 20.50 19.25 -0.12
C SER A 187 19.97 17.90 0.33
N ILE A 188 19.23 17.20 -0.54
CA ILE A 188 18.70 15.86 -0.25
C ILE A 188 19.84 14.86 -0.06
N MET A 189 20.79 14.84 -0.99
CA MET A 189 21.92 13.92 -0.94
C MET A 189 22.83 14.18 0.27
N TYR A 190 22.95 15.43 0.71
CA TYR A 190 23.72 15.79 1.91
C TYR A 190 22.98 15.50 3.22
N ALA A 191 21.66 15.67 3.25
CA ALA A 191 20.85 15.43 4.44
C ALA A 191 20.48 13.94 4.64
N MET A 192 20.66 13.09 3.63
CA MET A 192 20.33 11.67 3.69
C MET A 192 21.20 10.92 4.70
N HIS A 193 20.58 10.55 5.81
CA HIS A 193 21.22 9.85 6.92
C HIS A 193 20.19 8.94 7.58
N ASP A 194 20.50 7.65 7.68
CA ASP A 194 19.67 6.70 8.42
C ASP A 194 19.68 7.01 9.92
N PHE A 195 18.58 6.69 10.60
CA PHE A 195 18.46 6.96 12.03
C PHE A 195 19.52 6.21 12.85
N LEU A 196 20.19 6.94 13.74
CA LEU A 196 21.00 6.35 14.80
C LEU A 196 20.65 7.02 16.15
N PRO A 197 20.44 6.24 17.21
CA PRO A 197 20.06 6.77 18.52
C PRO A 197 21.18 7.62 19.14
N ASP A 198 20.89 8.28 20.26
CA ASP A 198 21.81 9.12 21.02
C ASP A 198 22.33 10.35 20.24
N ASN A 199 21.49 10.95 19.37
CA ASN A 199 21.84 12.07 18.49
C ASN A 199 23.01 11.77 17.52
N LYS A 200 23.16 10.50 17.11
CA LYS A 200 24.21 10.06 16.18
C LYS A 200 23.76 9.97 14.73
N THR A 201 22.54 10.37 14.42
CA THR A 201 22.00 10.41 13.06
C THR A 201 22.96 11.04 12.02
N PRO A 202 23.75 12.10 12.30
CA PRO A 202 24.75 12.60 11.33
C PRO A 202 25.83 11.59 10.92
N GLU A 203 26.05 10.54 11.71
CA GLU A 203 26.97 9.43 11.44
C GLU A 203 26.26 8.26 10.74
N GLY A 204 24.94 8.34 10.58
CA GLY A 204 24.11 7.36 9.90
C GLY A 204 24.54 7.19 8.45
N GLU A 205 24.59 5.93 8.00
CA GLU A 205 24.86 5.63 6.60
C GLU A 205 23.72 6.22 5.74
N PRO A 206 24.01 6.90 4.61
CA PRO A 206 22.97 7.34 3.71
C PRO A 206 22.18 6.14 3.18
N MET A 207 20.89 6.10 3.46
CA MET A 207 19.99 5.04 3.01
C MET A 207 18.74 5.63 2.39
N ALA A 208 18.18 4.92 1.42
CA ALA A 208 16.83 5.15 0.92
C ALA A 208 16.09 3.82 0.87
N ILE A 209 14.77 3.88 1.00
CA ILE A 209 13.89 2.72 0.87
C ILE A 209 13.16 2.88 -0.47
N PHE A 210 13.55 2.06 -1.44
CA PHE A 210 12.86 1.98 -2.72
C PHE A 210 11.63 1.12 -2.53
N THR A 211 10.49 1.54 -3.07
CA THR A 211 9.21 0.85 -2.87
C THR A 211 8.76 0.20 -4.16
N SER A 212 8.01 -0.91 -4.10
CA SER A 212 7.44 -1.53 -5.29
C SER A 212 6.08 -2.15 -5.01
N PRO A 213 5.09 -2.00 -5.90
CA PRO A 213 3.83 -2.72 -5.78
C PRO A 213 3.96 -4.21 -6.14
N ASN A 214 5.09 -4.62 -6.72
CA ASN A 214 5.34 -6.01 -7.10
C ASN A 214 6.00 -6.75 -5.95
N LEU A 215 5.40 -7.85 -5.49
CA LEU A 215 5.98 -8.67 -4.43
C LEU A 215 6.93 -9.73 -4.99
N VAL A 216 8.22 -9.57 -4.76
CA VAL A 216 9.27 -10.52 -5.14
C VAL A 216 9.83 -11.21 -3.91
N ASN A 217 10.23 -10.42 -2.91
CA ASN A 217 10.98 -10.90 -1.75
C ASN A 217 10.05 -11.25 -0.58
N SER A 218 9.01 -10.45 -0.35
CA SER A 218 8.15 -10.60 0.83
C SER A 218 6.93 -11.50 0.59
N LYS A 219 6.72 -11.99 -0.64
CA LYS A 219 5.46 -12.63 -1.05
C LYS A 219 5.10 -13.93 -0.30
N ASN A 220 6.11 -14.62 0.24
CA ASN A 220 5.94 -15.89 0.94
C ASN A 220 5.86 -15.73 2.48
N ILE A 221 5.87 -14.50 2.99
CA ILE A 221 5.71 -14.23 4.42
C ILE A 221 4.28 -14.56 4.83
N ASP A 222 4.12 -15.23 5.96
CA ASP A 222 2.85 -15.57 6.63
C ASP A 222 3.00 -15.02 8.06
N ILE A 223 2.70 -13.74 8.25
CA ILE A 223 3.11 -12.98 9.46
C ILE A 223 2.26 -13.32 10.67
N ASP A 224 0.99 -13.66 10.46
CA ASP A 224 0.10 -14.10 11.52
C ASP A 224 0.21 -15.61 11.79
N GLY A 225 0.67 -16.41 10.82
CA GLY A 225 0.89 -17.85 10.95
C GLY A 225 -0.41 -18.63 10.82
N ASP A 226 -1.30 -18.21 9.92
CA ASP A 226 -2.60 -18.83 9.71
C ASP A 226 -2.64 -19.89 8.58
N GLY A 227 -1.59 -19.91 7.76
CA GLY A 227 -1.42 -20.82 6.64
C GLY A 227 -1.63 -20.19 5.26
N LEU A 228 -1.97 -18.90 5.17
CA LEU A 228 -1.88 -18.08 3.97
C LEU A 228 -0.61 -17.24 4.01
N ASN A 229 0.14 -17.22 2.91
CA ASN A 229 1.18 -16.22 2.74
C ASN A 229 0.62 -14.92 2.16
N LYS A 230 1.39 -13.84 2.24
CA LYS A 230 1.08 -12.49 1.75
C LYS A 230 0.50 -12.47 0.33
N GLU A 231 1.06 -13.21 -0.62
CA GLU A 231 0.52 -13.30 -1.99
C GLU A 231 -0.89 -13.92 -2.01
N GLN A 232 -1.12 -14.95 -1.19
CA GLN A 232 -2.44 -15.57 -1.03
C GLN A 232 -3.41 -14.66 -0.30
N GLU A 233 -2.99 -13.98 0.77
CA GLU A 233 -3.84 -13.09 1.55
C GLU A 233 -4.37 -11.94 0.69
N ILE A 234 -3.47 -11.27 -0.06
CA ILE A 234 -3.86 -10.24 -1.03
C ILE A 234 -4.82 -10.79 -2.08
N LYS A 235 -4.58 -12.02 -2.56
CA LYS A 235 -5.44 -12.67 -3.55
C LYS A 235 -6.84 -12.98 -2.99
N TYR A 236 -6.95 -13.37 -1.72
CA TYR A 236 -8.22 -13.69 -1.07
C TYR A 236 -8.88 -12.48 -0.39
N GLY A 237 -8.18 -11.35 -0.32
CA GLY A 237 -8.67 -10.12 0.31
C GLY A 237 -8.66 -10.18 1.84
N THR A 238 -7.82 -11.03 2.43
CA THR A 238 -7.67 -11.17 3.88
C THR A 238 -6.69 -10.12 4.44
N LEU A 239 -6.70 -9.95 5.75
CA LEU A 239 -5.85 -9.02 6.48
C LEU A 239 -4.53 -9.70 6.82
N LEU A 240 -3.41 -9.15 6.31
CA LEU A 240 -2.06 -9.71 6.50
C LEU A 240 -1.72 -10.07 7.96
N ASP A 241 -2.24 -9.31 8.93
CA ASP A 241 -1.92 -9.42 10.34
C ASP A 241 -3.04 -10.01 11.21
N SER A 242 -4.06 -10.63 10.60
CA SER A 242 -5.21 -11.22 11.31
C SER A 242 -5.52 -12.62 10.83
N LYS A 243 -5.38 -13.60 11.74
CA LYS A 243 -5.65 -15.02 11.46
C LYS A 243 -7.06 -15.31 11.00
N ASP A 244 -7.99 -14.43 11.33
CA ASP A 244 -9.43 -14.56 11.16
C ASP A 244 -9.92 -13.17 10.74
N SER A 245 -9.97 -12.95 9.43
CA SER A 245 -10.19 -11.62 8.84
C SER A 245 -11.61 -11.13 8.97
N ASP A 246 -12.59 -12.05 8.97
CA ASP A 246 -14.00 -11.72 9.16
C ASP A 246 -14.52 -11.91 10.59
N GLY A 247 -13.66 -12.44 11.47
CA GLY A 247 -13.92 -12.59 12.89
C GLY A 247 -14.95 -13.68 13.20
N ASP A 248 -15.13 -14.67 12.33
CA ASP A 248 -16.12 -15.73 12.51
C ASP A 248 -15.67 -16.84 13.48
N GLY A 249 -14.38 -16.90 13.80
CA GLY A 249 -13.74 -17.87 14.67
C GLY A 249 -12.99 -18.97 13.91
N ARG A 250 -12.98 -18.93 12.58
CA ARG A 250 -12.15 -19.77 11.71
C ARG A 250 -10.93 -19.00 11.24
N MET A 251 -9.89 -19.75 10.91
CA MET A 251 -8.67 -19.13 10.40
C MET A 251 -8.74 -19.05 8.88
N ASP A 252 -8.32 -17.94 8.27
CA ASP A 252 -8.48 -17.69 6.84
C ASP A 252 -7.84 -18.81 6.00
N GLY A 253 -6.64 -19.25 6.38
CA GLY A 253 -5.95 -20.37 5.75
C GLY A 253 -6.68 -21.70 5.88
N ALA A 254 -7.38 -21.93 6.99
CA ALA A 254 -8.23 -23.10 7.16
C ALA A 254 -9.48 -23.00 6.29
N GLU A 255 -10.07 -21.82 6.15
CA GLU A 255 -11.26 -21.59 5.33
C GLU A 255 -10.95 -21.81 3.86
N VAL A 256 -9.93 -21.15 3.32
CA VAL A 256 -9.48 -21.34 1.94
C VAL A 256 -9.19 -22.81 1.64
N LYS A 257 -8.51 -23.51 2.56
CA LYS A 257 -8.19 -24.93 2.39
C LYS A 257 -9.42 -25.83 2.33
N ASN A 258 -10.49 -25.47 3.04
CA ASN A 258 -11.75 -26.22 3.07
C ASN A 258 -12.79 -25.69 2.06
N GLY A 259 -12.47 -24.64 1.30
CA GLY A 259 -13.36 -24.05 0.30
C GLY A 259 -14.40 -23.10 0.88
N TYR A 260 -14.14 -22.48 2.03
CA TYR A 260 -14.97 -21.44 2.63
C TYR A 260 -14.44 -20.04 2.30
N SER A 261 -15.26 -19.01 2.52
CA SER A 261 -14.85 -17.61 2.31
C SER A 261 -14.16 -17.03 3.54
N PRO A 262 -12.88 -16.64 3.49
CA PRO A 262 -12.15 -16.07 4.64
C PRO A 262 -12.47 -14.59 4.94
N THR A 263 -13.38 -13.98 4.18
CA THR A 263 -13.72 -12.55 4.30
C THR A 263 -15.20 -12.32 4.52
N THR A 264 -15.96 -13.39 4.74
CA THR A 264 -17.40 -13.32 4.96
C THR A 264 -17.78 -14.42 5.94
N ALA A 265 -18.19 -14.00 7.13
CA ALA A 265 -18.52 -14.85 8.26
C ALA A 265 -19.71 -15.80 7.99
N GLU A 266 -19.45 -16.85 7.21
CA GLU A 266 -20.43 -17.78 6.63
C GLU A 266 -21.18 -18.55 7.72
N GLU A 267 -20.51 -18.89 8.83
CA GLU A 267 -21.14 -19.59 9.95
C GLU A 267 -21.95 -18.68 10.88
N LYS A 268 -21.84 -17.36 10.71
CA LYS A 268 -22.58 -16.34 11.46
C LYS A 268 -23.68 -15.67 10.63
N LEU A 269 -24.05 -16.23 9.48
CA LEU A 269 -25.17 -15.72 8.69
C LEU A 269 -26.44 -15.66 9.56
N ILE A 270 -26.99 -14.46 9.68
CA ILE A 270 -28.19 -14.19 10.48
C ILE A 270 -29.46 -14.40 9.66
N GLU A 271 -30.55 -14.66 10.37
CA GLU A 271 -31.89 -14.75 9.80
C GLU A 271 -32.25 -13.50 8.99
N GLY A 272 -32.80 -13.70 7.79
CA GLY A 272 -33.28 -12.63 6.90
C GLY A 272 -32.22 -12.05 5.97
N ILE A 273 -30.98 -12.56 5.98
CA ILE A 273 -29.94 -12.08 5.07
C ILE A 273 -30.15 -12.60 3.64
N LEU A 274 -29.82 -11.76 2.67
CA LEU A 274 -29.83 -12.09 1.25
C LEU A 274 -28.44 -12.51 0.83
N VAL A 275 -28.32 -13.68 0.20
CA VAL A 275 -27.04 -14.21 -0.26
C VAL A 275 -27.09 -14.68 -1.72
N LYS A 276 -25.94 -14.67 -2.36
CA LYS A 276 -25.69 -15.37 -3.63
C LYS A 276 -24.33 -16.08 -3.57
N GLY A 277 -24.15 -17.08 -4.43
CA GLY A 277 -22.84 -17.69 -4.64
C GLY A 277 -21.83 -16.72 -5.26
N ASP A 278 -20.55 -17.00 -5.03
CA ASP A 278 -19.39 -16.42 -5.71
C ASP A 278 -19.16 -17.02 -7.11
N ASP A 279 -19.99 -17.97 -7.52
CA ASP A 279 -20.05 -18.53 -8.86
C ASP A 279 -20.89 -17.65 -9.81
N ASN A 280 -21.02 -18.11 -11.06
CA ASN A 280 -21.82 -17.43 -12.08
C ASN A 280 -23.33 -17.73 -11.96
N ASN A 281 -23.80 -18.30 -10.85
CA ASN A 281 -25.21 -18.58 -10.63
C ASN A 281 -25.94 -17.30 -10.18
N PRO A 282 -26.92 -16.79 -10.95
CA PRO A 282 -27.58 -15.53 -10.63
C PRO A 282 -28.67 -15.66 -9.54
N VAL A 283 -28.91 -16.86 -9.01
CA VAL A 283 -29.97 -17.07 -8.01
C VAL A 283 -29.61 -16.40 -6.68
N ILE A 284 -30.54 -15.62 -6.16
CA ILE A 284 -30.45 -15.01 -4.83
C ILE A 284 -31.30 -15.83 -3.87
N TYR A 285 -30.76 -16.05 -2.69
CA TYR A 285 -31.41 -16.80 -1.62
C TYR A 285 -31.65 -15.89 -0.43
N LEU A 286 -32.82 -16.03 0.20
CA LEU A 286 -33.07 -15.55 1.55
C LEU A 286 -32.67 -16.65 2.53
N ILE A 287 -31.83 -16.33 3.51
CA ILE A 287 -31.55 -17.23 4.62
C ILE A 287 -32.67 -17.07 5.64
N GLU A 288 -33.47 -18.12 5.84
CA GLU A 288 -34.58 -18.12 6.78
C GLU A 288 -34.78 -19.51 7.39
N ASN A 289 -34.95 -19.58 8.71
CA ASN A 289 -35.08 -20.79 9.51
C ASN A 289 -33.93 -21.79 9.28
N GLY A 290 -32.70 -21.29 9.10
CA GLY A 290 -31.52 -22.10 8.78
C GLY A 290 -31.54 -22.71 7.37
N GLN A 291 -32.38 -22.21 6.47
CA GLN A 291 -32.50 -22.68 5.10
C GLN A 291 -32.21 -21.57 4.10
N LYS A 292 -31.64 -21.93 2.94
CA LYS A 292 -31.58 -21.04 1.78
C LYS A 292 -32.88 -21.16 0.98
N ARG A 293 -33.58 -20.05 0.81
CA ARG A 293 -34.84 -19.98 0.09
C ARG A 293 -34.65 -19.16 -1.18
N ALA A 294 -34.63 -19.83 -2.34
CA ALA A 294 -34.44 -19.16 -3.62
C ALA A 294 -35.54 -18.14 -3.88
N ILE A 295 -35.17 -16.96 -4.36
CA ILE A 295 -36.12 -15.89 -4.71
C ILE A 295 -36.52 -16.08 -6.16
N SER A 296 -37.83 -16.27 -6.38
CA SER A 296 -38.36 -16.69 -7.69
C SER A 296 -38.20 -15.68 -8.82
N SER A 297 -38.09 -14.38 -8.51
CA SER A 297 -37.92 -13.33 -9.52
C SER A 297 -37.49 -11.99 -8.91
N GLU A 298 -36.92 -11.13 -9.76
CA GLU A 298 -36.68 -9.71 -9.44
C GLU A 298 -37.94 -9.00 -8.93
N LYS A 299 -39.12 -9.32 -9.49
CA LYS A 299 -40.38 -8.73 -9.04
C LYS A 299 -40.67 -9.06 -7.57
N VAL A 300 -40.41 -10.29 -7.15
CA VAL A 300 -40.55 -10.70 -5.73
C VAL A 300 -39.50 -10.01 -4.89
N PHE A 301 -38.25 -9.99 -5.36
CA PHE A 301 -37.16 -9.30 -4.67
C PHE A 301 -37.47 -7.84 -4.36
N LEU A 302 -37.86 -7.07 -5.39
CA LEU A 302 -38.24 -5.66 -5.26
C LEU A 302 -39.57 -5.49 -4.51
N GLY A 303 -40.48 -6.45 -4.61
CA GLY A 303 -41.77 -6.46 -3.90
C GLY A 303 -41.62 -6.52 -2.38
N HIS A 304 -40.58 -7.19 -1.88
CA HIS A 304 -40.19 -7.20 -0.46
C HIS A 304 -39.43 -5.93 -0.03
N GLY A 305 -39.12 -5.03 -0.97
CA GLY A 305 -38.37 -3.80 -0.69
C GLY A 305 -36.87 -4.02 -0.50
N TRP A 306 -36.35 -5.21 -0.81
CA TRP A 306 -34.93 -5.51 -0.77
C TRP A 306 -34.17 -4.74 -1.84
N LYS A 307 -32.92 -4.38 -1.53
CA LYS A 307 -32.02 -3.68 -2.45
C LYS A 307 -30.91 -4.60 -2.87
N TRP A 308 -30.45 -4.46 -4.11
CA TRP A 308 -29.31 -5.23 -4.62
C TRP A 308 -28.04 -5.04 -3.78
N SER A 309 -27.89 -3.88 -3.14
CA SER A 309 -26.81 -3.59 -2.19
C SER A 309 -26.84 -4.43 -0.91
N ASP A 310 -27.99 -5.05 -0.60
CA ASP A 310 -28.18 -5.84 0.62
C ASP A 310 -27.71 -7.30 0.43
N ILE A 311 -27.40 -7.70 -0.82
CA ILE A 311 -26.99 -9.06 -1.15
C ILE A 311 -25.52 -9.25 -0.76
N LYS A 312 -25.26 -10.26 0.07
CA LYS A 312 -23.91 -10.74 0.36
C LYS A 312 -23.52 -11.83 -0.63
N THR A 313 -22.28 -11.77 -1.11
CA THR A 313 -21.70 -12.89 -1.86
C THR A 313 -21.05 -13.81 -0.86
N ILE A 314 -21.37 -15.10 -0.91
CA ILE A 314 -20.74 -16.14 -0.10
C ILE A 314 -20.21 -17.24 -1.02
N ASN A 315 -19.33 -18.09 -0.52
CA ASN A 315 -18.80 -19.21 -1.24
C ASN A 315 -19.94 -20.15 -1.71
N SER A 316 -19.92 -20.48 -2.99
CA SER A 316 -20.92 -21.34 -3.62
C SER A 316 -20.93 -22.77 -3.06
N ILE A 317 -19.79 -23.32 -2.65
CA ILE A 317 -19.70 -24.64 -2.00
C ILE A 317 -20.34 -24.59 -0.61
N PHE A 318 -20.05 -23.57 0.20
CA PHE A 318 -20.72 -23.39 1.50
C PHE A 318 -22.24 -23.29 1.32
N LEU A 319 -22.68 -22.42 0.40
CA LEU A 319 -24.10 -22.24 0.09
C LEU A 319 -24.77 -23.55 -0.32
N GLU A 320 -24.12 -24.39 -1.11
CA GLU A 320 -24.67 -25.65 -1.61
C GLU A 320 -24.62 -26.81 -0.61
N GLU A 321 -23.53 -26.95 0.14
CA GLU A 321 -23.31 -28.12 0.99
C GLU A 321 -23.69 -27.91 2.46
N GLN A 322 -23.59 -26.69 2.98
CA GLN A 322 -23.78 -26.40 4.40
C GLN A 322 -25.16 -25.81 4.72
N ILE A 323 -25.85 -25.20 3.74
CA ILE A 323 -27.17 -24.61 3.95
C ILE A 323 -28.27 -25.45 3.29
N ALA A 324 -29.19 -25.96 4.11
CA ALA A 324 -30.33 -26.75 3.62
C ALA A 324 -31.23 -25.93 2.68
N THR A 325 -31.73 -26.55 1.61
CA THR A 325 -32.64 -25.88 0.68
C THR A 325 -34.06 -25.82 1.24
N GLY A 326 -34.60 -24.60 1.35
CA GLY A 326 -35.96 -24.32 1.77
C GLY A 326 -36.92 -24.06 0.61
N LEU A 327 -38.17 -23.74 0.94
CA LEU A 327 -39.18 -23.42 -0.06
C LEU A 327 -38.89 -22.09 -0.75
N VAL A 328 -39.06 -22.05 -2.07
CA VAL A 328 -38.91 -20.85 -2.91
C VAL A 328 -39.78 -19.69 -2.38
N VAL A 329 -39.24 -18.48 -2.37
CA VAL A 329 -39.96 -17.24 -2.06
C VAL A 329 -40.68 -16.77 -3.32
N ASN A 330 -42.01 -16.84 -3.31
CA ASN A 330 -42.87 -16.55 -4.47
C ASN A 330 -43.72 -15.28 -4.34
N SER A 331 -43.80 -14.69 -3.15
CA SER A 331 -44.68 -13.55 -2.85
C SER A 331 -44.08 -12.67 -1.79
#